data_AF-A0A521K1F7-F1
#
_entry.id   AF-A0A521K1F7-F1
#
_cell.length_a   1.000
_cell.length_b   1.000
_cell.length_c   1.000
_cell.angle_alpha   90.00
_cell.angle_beta   90.00
_cell.angle_gamma   90.00
#
_symmetry.space_group_name_H-M   'P 1'
#
loop_
_entity.id
_entity.type
_entity.pdbx_description
1 polymer ?
#
loop_
_entity_poly.entity_id
_entity_poly.type
_entity_poly.pdbx_seq_one_letter_code
_entity_poly.pdbx_strand_id
1 'polypeptide(L)'
;MSYGIPPRTLTHDERKAAEAAFRGLPSNPEWSQAARSVYEGLISVLRKQGEDQGEAVNLAPAGAAESAALPDERLSEAGLSPTSLTERHADASEAGRTDLRTLLQSREEAVQAGLLVDVTAQAQALGLSLPVGFTKALWDLAVATTQEAPEDQQAMRLRDILMALRLRLATAQPLLPLFEFPVLLAFPPDAVPQLCSLLALAHGDQSAPQALTLVLRNEVSAIITPFTN
;
A
#
# COMPACT_ATOMS: atom_id res chain seq x y z
N MET A 1 27.89 12.46 19.78
CA MET A 1 27.44 11.07 19.92
C MET A 1 26.12 11.09 20.69
N SER A 2 25.00 11.12 19.97
CA SER A 2 23.67 11.17 20.59
C SER A 2 23.15 9.74 20.73
N TYR A 3 23.12 9.22 21.95
CA TYR A 3 22.52 7.93 22.23
C TYR A 3 21.00 8.08 22.06
N GLY A 4 20.45 7.54 20.98
CA GLY A 4 19.02 7.42 20.79
C GLY A 4 18.46 6.50 21.87
N ILE A 5 17.57 7.02 22.72
CA ILE A 5 16.87 6.22 23.72
C ILE A 5 16.01 5.21 22.96
N PRO A 6 16.16 3.90 23.18
CA PRO A 6 15.34 2.91 22.50
C PRO A 6 13.87 3.12 22.88
N PRO A 7 12.93 2.95 21.92
CA PRO A 7 11.52 3.17 22.18
C PRO A 7 11.05 2.25 23.32
N ARG A 8 10.45 2.86 24.34
CA ARG A 8 9.94 2.14 25.51
C ARG A 8 8.84 1.17 25.05
N THR A 9 9.04 -0.12 25.32
CA THR A 9 8.03 -1.14 25.08
C THR A 9 6.83 -0.90 26.00
N LEU A 10 5.65 -0.70 25.42
CA LEU A 10 4.40 -0.53 26.16
C LEU A 10 4.00 -1.85 26.83
N THR A 11 3.60 -1.75 28.09
CA THR A 11 2.99 -2.84 28.85
C THR A 11 1.63 -3.23 28.25
N HIS A 12 1.14 -4.41 28.61
CA HIS A 12 -0.13 -4.94 28.09
C HIS A 12 -1.31 -3.98 28.31
N ASP A 13 -1.39 -3.34 29.49
CA ASP A 13 -2.49 -2.43 29.81
C ASP A 13 -2.35 -1.07 29.11
N GLU A 14 -1.13 -0.57 28.92
CA GLU A 14 -0.88 0.65 28.12
C GLU A 14 -1.28 0.45 26.65
N ARG A 15 -1.06 -0.75 26.11
CA ARG A 15 -1.49 -1.10 24.75
C ARG A 15 -3.02 -1.12 24.64
N LYS A 16 -3.71 -1.74 25.60
CA LYS A 16 -5.19 -1.74 25.65
C LYS A 16 -5.76 -0.34 25.81
N ALA A 17 -5.14 0.49 26.64
CA ALA A 17 -5.52 1.88 26.82
C ALA A 17 -5.34 2.71 25.53
N ALA A 18 -4.25 2.50 24.80
CA ALA A 18 -4.04 3.16 23.50
C ALA A 18 -5.09 2.74 22.46
N GLU A 19 -5.37 1.44 22.36
CA GLU A 19 -6.39 0.91 21.44
C GLU A 19 -7.80 1.44 21.78
N ALA A 20 -8.14 1.54 23.06
CA ALA A 20 -9.41 2.13 23.50
C ALA A 20 -9.52 3.62 23.13
N ALA A 21 -8.43 4.39 23.27
CA ALA A 21 -8.41 5.81 22.90
C ALA A 21 -8.66 6.00 21.39
N PHE A 22 -8.03 5.20 20.53
CA PHE A 22 -8.25 5.26 19.08
C PHE A 22 -9.65 4.81 18.66
N ARG A 23 -10.27 3.89 19.41
CA ARG A 23 -11.65 3.44 19.16
C ARG A 23 -12.72 4.34 19.78
N GLY A 24 -12.34 5.36 20.53
CA GLY A 24 -13.28 6.23 21.27
C GLY A 24 -14.04 5.51 22.39
N LEU A 25 -13.49 4.40 22.90
CA LEU A 25 -14.08 3.64 24.01
C LEU A 25 -13.71 4.30 25.35
N PRO A 26 -14.59 4.24 26.37
CA PRO A 26 -14.32 4.85 27.69
C PRO A 26 -13.12 4.20 28.40
N SER A 27 -12.52 4.95 29.33
CA SER A 27 -11.42 4.44 30.14
C SER A 27 -11.87 3.32 31.08
N ASN A 28 -11.06 2.27 31.20
CA ASN A 28 -11.32 1.19 32.14
C ASN A 28 -10.69 1.52 33.52
N PRO A 29 -11.46 1.47 34.62
CA PRO A 29 -10.94 1.71 35.96
C PRO A 29 -9.94 0.65 36.44
N GLU A 30 -9.88 -0.54 35.84
CA GLU A 30 -8.92 -1.59 36.20
C GLU A 30 -7.50 -1.37 35.62
N TRP A 31 -7.32 -0.35 34.76
CA TRP A 31 -6.01 -0.08 34.17
C TRP A 31 -5.01 0.54 35.14
N SER A 32 -3.73 0.20 34.94
CA SER A 32 -2.61 0.80 35.66
C SER A 32 -2.54 2.32 35.46
N GLN A 33 -1.93 3.03 36.42
CA GLN A 33 -1.79 4.49 36.36
C GLN A 33 -1.10 4.96 35.07
N ALA A 34 -0.09 4.22 34.60
CA ALA A 34 0.61 4.52 33.35
C ALA A 34 -0.31 4.37 32.12
N ALA A 35 -1.13 3.33 32.08
CA ALA A 35 -2.10 3.11 31.00
C ALA A 35 -3.18 4.20 30.95
N ARG A 36 -3.66 4.68 32.11
CA ARG A 36 -4.60 5.81 32.16
C ARG A 36 -3.97 7.09 31.63
N SER A 37 -2.72 7.39 31.99
CA SER A 37 -2.00 8.54 31.44
C SER A 37 -1.81 8.47 29.92
N VAL A 38 -1.59 7.27 29.37
CA VAL A 38 -1.54 7.05 27.91
C VAL A 38 -2.90 7.32 27.27
N TYR A 39 -3.99 6.79 27.83
CA TYR A 39 -5.35 7.04 27.34
C TYR A 39 -5.69 8.54 27.36
N GLU A 40 -5.49 9.22 28.48
CA GLU A 40 -5.78 10.66 28.63
C GLU A 40 -4.94 11.51 27.67
N GLY A 41 -3.65 11.19 27.52
CA GLY A 41 -2.76 11.88 26.58
C GLY A 41 -3.22 11.72 25.13
N LEU A 42 -3.61 10.51 24.73
CA LEU A 42 -4.09 10.25 23.37
C LEU A 42 -5.43 10.95 23.10
N ILE A 43 -6.38 10.92 24.04
CA ILE A 43 -7.66 11.63 23.89
C ILE A 43 -7.45 13.16 23.79
N SER A 44 -6.50 13.72 24.54
CA SER A 44 -6.16 15.14 24.46
C SER A 44 -5.61 15.52 23.07
N VAL A 45 -4.71 14.70 22.50
CA VAL A 45 -4.15 14.94 21.16
C VAL A 45 -5.20 14.77 20.07
N LEU A 46 -6.02 13.72 20.14
CA LEU A 46 -7.08 13.46 19.16
C LEU A 46 -8.13 14.59 19.15
N ARG A 47 -8.50 15.11 20.32
CA ARG A 47 -9.39 16.28 20.41
C ARG A 47 -8.75 17.52 19.78
N LYS A 48 -7.47 17.78 20.08
CA LYS A 48 -6.74 18.93 19.53
C LYS A 48 -6.57 18.84 18.00
N GLN A 49 -6.42 17.64 17.45
CA GLN A 49 -6.39 17.43 15.99
C GLN A 49 -7.77 17.64 15.34
N GLY A 50 -8.86 17.40 16.07
CA GLY A 50 -10.22 17.72 15.62
C GLY A 50 -10.55 19.21 15.63
N GLU A 51 -9.89 20.01 16.46
CA GLU A 51 -10.12 21.47 16.55
C GLU A 51 -9.35 22.28 15.49
N ASP A 52 -8.26 21.75 14.92
CA ASP A 52 -7.51 22.36 13.80
C ASP A 52 -8.13 22.02 12.41
N GLN A 53 -9.18 21.19 12.40
CA GLN A 53 -9.95 20.82 11.19
C GLN A 53 -11.43 21.16 11.38
N GLY A 54 -11.75 22.43 11.52
CA GLY A 54 -13.13 22.90 11.56
C GLY A 54 -13.60 23.47 10.22
N GLU A 55 -14.28 22.68 9.39
CA GLU A 55 -15.54 23.11 8.74
C GLU A 55 -16.37 21.93 8.18
N ALA A 56 -17.56 21.72 8.78
CA ALA A 56 -18.74 20.94 8.37
C ALA A 56 -18.58 19.40 8.18
N VAL A 57 -19.41 18.53 8.77
CA VAL A 57 -20.88 18.56 8.75
C VAL A 57 -21.48 17.91 10.01
N ASN A 58 -22.51 18.57 10.53
CA ASN A 58 -23.40 18.15 11.60
C ASN A 58 -24.41 17.10 11.10
N LEU A 59 -24.52 15.95 11.78
CA LEU A 59 -25.77 15.18 11.91
C LEU A 59 -25.63 14.20 13.08
N ALA A 60 -26.29 14.54 14.19
CA ALA A 60 -26.48 13.70 15.37
C ALA A 60 -27.87 12.98 15.31
N PRO A 61 -28.29 12.18 16.31
CA PRO A 61 -28.38 10.71 16.18
C PRO A 61 -29.79 10.16 16.49
N ALA A 62 -30.07 8.89 16.17
CA ALA A 62 -31.18 8.15 16.79
C ALA A 62 -31.05 6.64 16.60
N GLY A 63 -31.30 5.87 17.67
CA GLY A 63 -31.84 4.51 17.57
C GLY A 63 -31.03 3.42 18.27
N ALA A 64 -31.37 3.17 19.53
CA ALA A 64 -30.92 2.04 20.34
C ALA A 64 -31.62 0.71 19.96
N ALA A 65 -30.94 -0.40 20.25
CA ALA A 65 -31.40 -1.73 20.70
C ALA A 65 -30.41 -2.80 20.18
N GLU A 66 -29.51 -3.34 20.99
CA GLU A 66 -29.71 -4.42 21.99
C GLU A 66 -29.90 -5.81 21.34
N SER A 67 -28.91 -6.70 21.52
CA SER A 67 -29.08 -8.00 22.21
C SER A 67 -28.16 -9.12 21.67
N ALA A 68 -27.37 -9.66 22.60
CA ALA A 68 -27.01 -11.07 22.83
C ALA A 68 -26.66 -12.00 21.66
N ALA A 69 -25.47 -12.62 21.71
CA ALA A 69 -25.29 -13.99 22.21
C ALA A 69 -23.90 -14.56 21.86
N LEU A 70 -23.23 -15.12 22.87
CA LEU A 70 -22.17 -16.14 22.75
C LEU A 70 -22.80 -17.48 22.32
N PRO A 71 -22.05 -18.41 21.68
CA PRO A 71 -21.20 -19.37 22.40
C PRO A 71 -19.79 -19.50 21.77
N ASP A 72 -18.70 -19.60 22.53
CA ASP A 72 -18.15 -20.84 23.12
C ASP A 72 -17.95 -21.96 22.09
N GLU A 73 -16.70 -22.15 21.64
CA GLU A 73 -16.10 -23.48 21.55
C GLU A 73 -14.57 -23.41 21.34
N ARG A 74 -13.87 -23.96 22.34
CA ARG A 74 -12.74 -24.91 22.22
C ARG A 74 -11.33 -24.38 21.93
N LEU A 75 -10.61 -24.24 23.05
CA LEU A 75 -9.25 -24.71 23.32
C LEU A 75 -8.64 -25.62 22.22
N SER A 76 -7.51 -25.21 21.68
CA SER A 76 -6.45 -26.11 21.23
C SER A 76 -5.11 -25.42 21.42
N GLU A 77 -4.50 -25.71 22.57
CA GLU A 77 -3.07 -25.56 22.78
C GLU A 77 -2.35 -26.57 21.89
N ALA A 78 -1.56 -26.07 20.94
CA ALA A 78 -0.45 -26.82 20.39
C ALA A 78 0.73 -25.85 20.32
N GLY A 79 1.58 -25.92 21.34
CA GLY A 79 2.87 -25.27 21.30
C GLY A 79 3.68 -25.78 20.11
N LEU A 80 4.53 -24.92 19.57
CA LEU A 80 5.85 -25.25 19.04
C LEU A 80 6.61 -23.93 18.87
N SER A 81 7.85 -23.95 19.36
CA SER A 81 8.79 -22.85 19.50
C SER A 81 9.05 -22.04 18.22
N PRO A 82 9.55 -20.79 18.34
CA PRO A 82 10.09 -20.04 17.22
C PRO A 82 11.45 -20.65 16.82
N THR A 83 11.45 -21.50 15.79
CA THR A 83 12.69 -21.89 15.13
C THR A 83 13.05 -20.83 14.12
N SER A 84 14.04 -20.02 14.49
CA SER A 84 14.88 -19.24 13.58
C SER A 84 15.45 -20.10 12.46
N LEU A 85 15.85 -19.41 11.38
CA LEU A 85 16.62 -19.91 10.22
C LEU A 85 15.69 -20.58 9.19
N THR A 86 15.78 -20.32 7.89
CA THR A 86 16.96 -20.00 7.09
C THR A 86 16.47 -19.36 5.80
N GLU A 87 17.18 -18.32 5.34
CA GLU A 87 17.33 -18.04 3.91
C GLU A 87 17.51 -19.35 3.14
N ARG A 88 16.58 -19.67 2.24
CA ARG A 88 16.83 -20.49 1.06
C ARG A 88 15.57 -20.52 0.21
N HIS A 89 15.56 -19.69 -0.82
CA HIS A 89 15.21 -20.08 -2.18
C HIS A 89 15.88 -19.05 -3.11
N ALA A 90 17.20 -19.21 -3.24
CA ALA A 90 17.82 -19.00 -4.53
C ALA A 90 17.36 -20.16 -5.42
N ASP A 91 17.14 -19.84 -6.70
CA ASP A 91 16.82 -20.73 -7.81
C ASP A 91 15.32 -20.91 -8.11
N ALA A 92 14.76 -19.88 -8.77
CA ALA A 92 13.69 -20.06 -9.73
C ALA A 92 13.72 -18.92 -10.77
N SER A 93 14.26 -19.26 -11.93
CA SER A 93 13.90 -18.74 -13.26
C SER A 93 14.42 -17.36 -13.69
N GLU A 94 15.50 -17.39 -14.48
CA GLU A 94 15.91 -16.34 -15.41
C GLU A 94 14.89 -16.07 -16.54
N ALA A 95 13.76 -16.79 -16.61
CA ALA A 95 12.79 -16.70 -17.71
C ALA A 95 11.72 -15.60 -17.57
N GLY A 96 11.82 -14.73 -16.56
CA GLY A 96 10.84 -13.65 -16.29
C GLY A 96 11.42 -12.24 -16.27
N ARG A 97 12.66 -12.04 -16.70
CA ARG A 97 13.25 -10.69 -16.78
C ARG A 97 12.68 -9.98 -18.00
N THR A 98 11.56 -9.28 -17.83
CA THR A 98 11.12 -8.27 -18.79
C THR A 98 12.29 -7.31 -19.00
N ASP A 99 12.86 -7.25 -20.21
CA ASP A 99 13.95 -6.32 -20.49
C ASP A 99 13.38 -4.90 -20.49
N LEU A 100 13.47 -4.25 -19.31
CA LEU A 100 12.99 -2.89 -19.12
C LEU A 100 13.66 -1.92 -20.09
N ARG A 101 14.85 -2.24 -20.66
CA ARG A 101 15.49 -1.39 -21.67
C ARG A 101 14.70 -1.34 -22.97
N THR A 102 14.12 -2.45 -23.40
CA THR A 102 13.26 -2.50 -24.59
C THR A 102 11.96 -1.73 -24.35
N LEU A 103 11.40 -1.81 -23.14
CA LEU A 103 10.22 -1.02 -22.74
C LEU A 103 10.46 0.50 -22.74
N LEU A 104 11.70 0.92 -22.48
CA LEU A 104 12.09 2.32 -22.39
C LEU A 104 12.51 2.93 -23.76
N GLN A 105 12.69 2.10 -24.79
CA GLN A 105 13.05 2.57 -26.13
C GLN A 105 11.84 3.03 -26.94
N SER A 106 10.75 2.25 -26.90
CA SER A 106 9.50 2.56 -27.59
C SER A 106 8.32 2.01 -26.80
N ARG A 107 7.47 2.91 -26.31
CA ARG A 107 6.25 2.53 -25.60
C ARG A 107 5.30 1.77 -26.52
N GLU A 108 5.12 2.26 -27.74
CA GLU A 108 4.16 1.69 -28.70
C GLU A 108 4.55 0.26 -29.06
N GLU A 109 5.83 0.02 -29.33
CA GLU A 109 6.36 -1.32 -29.63
C GLU A 109 6.20 -2.28 -28.45
N ALA A 110 6.43 -1.79 -27.22
CA ALA A 110 6.21 -2.57 -26.01
C ALA A 110 4.74 -2.97 -25.79
N VAL A 111 3.80 -2.08 -26.13
CA VAL A 111 2.36 -2.37 -26.08
C VAL A 111 1.98 -3.40 -27.15
N GLN A 112 2.48 -3.22 -28.38
CA GLN A 112 2.25 -4.16 -29.48
C GLN A 112 2.85 -5.55 -29.20
N ALA A 113 4.01 -5.61 -28.53
CA ALA A 113 4.65 -6.85 -28.10
C ALA A 113 3.97 -7.52 -26.89
N GLY A 114 2.96 -6.88 -26.29
CA GLY A 114 2.25 -7.40 -25.10
C GLY A 114 3.06 -7.36 -23.81
N LEU A 115 4.20 -6.64 -23.80
CA LEU A 115 5.05 -6.47 -22.61
C LEU A 115 4.52 -5.36 -21.69
N LEU A 116 3.80 -4.40 -22.28
CA LEU A 116 3.19 -3.26 -21.60
C LEU A 116 1.69 -3.22 -21.85
N VAL A 117 0.91 -3.03 -20.80
CA VAL A 117 -0.52 -2.74 -20.90
C VAL A 117 -0.70 -1.22 -20.85
N ASP A 118 -1.30 -0.66 -21.90
CA ASP A 118 -1.63 0.76 -21.95
C ASP A 118 -2.89 1.05 -21.14
N VAL A 119 -2.76 1.92 -20.14
CA VAL A 119 -3.87 2.36 -19.28
C VAL A 119 -4.07 3.88 -19.34
N THR A 120 -3.57 4.51 -20.41
CA THR A 120 -3.57 5.97 -20.56
C THR A 120 -4.98 6.54 -20.47
N ALA A 121 -5.97 5.89 -21.09
CA ALA A 121 -7.36 6.36 -21.05
C ALA A 121 -7.92 6.41 -19.61
N GLN A 122 -7.64 5.37 -18.81
CA GLN A 122 -8.06 5.26 -17.42
C GLN A 122 -7.31 6.25 -16.53
N ALA A 123 -6.02 6.48 -16.80
CA ALA A 123 -5.22 7.48 -16.11
C ALA A 123 -5.73 8.91 -16.39
N GLN A 124 -6.06 9.21 -17.64
CA GLN A 124 -6.61 10.50 -18.06
C GLN A 124 -7.99 10.77 -17.45
N ALA A 125 -8.86 9.77 -17.37
CA ALA A 125 -10.15 9.87 -16.67
C ALA A 125 -9.99 10.24 -15.19
N LEU A 126 -8.83 9.92 -14.60
CA LEU A 126 -8.46 10.23 -13.23
C LEU A 126 -7.61 11.50 -13.10
N GLY A 127 -7.45 12.28 -14.17
CA GLY A 127 -6.75 13.56 -14.17
C GLY A 127 -5.23 13.49 -14.28
N LEU A 128 -4.67 12.33 -14.66
CA LEU A 128 -3.26 12.21 -15.04
C LEU A 128 -3.12 12.58 -16.53
N SER A 129 -2.40 13.66 -16.83
CA SER A 129 -2.20 14.14 -18.21
C SER A 129 -1.13 13.37 -18.99
N LEU A 130 -0.29 12.61 -18.30
CA LEU A 130 0.79 11.82 -18.89
C LEU A 130 0.28 10.45 -19.33
N PRO A 131 0.76 9.89 -20.46
CA PRO A 131 0.59 8.48 -20.78
C PRO A 131 1.11 7.58 -19.67
N VAL A 132 0.34 6.55 -19.31
CA VAL A 132 0.68 5.62 -18.21
C VAL A 132 0.56 4.19 -18.71
N GLY A 133 1.61 3.38 -18.50
CA GLY A 133 1.61 1.95 -18.82
C GLY A 133 1.99 1.10 -17.63
N PHE A 134 1.57 -0.16 -17.66
CA PHE A 134 1.87 -1.17 -16.65
C PHE A 134 2.65 -2.30 -17.30
N THR A 135 3.71 -2.80 -16.67
CA THR A 135 4.33 -4.05 -17.14
C THR A 135 3.31 -5.18 -17.09
N LYS A 136 3.46 -6.16 -17.98
CA LYS A 136 2.61 -7.35 -17.98
C LYS A 136 2.64 -8.07 -16.63
N ALA A 137 3.81 -8.18 -16.01
CA ALA A 137 3.96 -8.77 -14.68
C ALA A 137 3.20 -8.00 -13.60
N LEU A 138 3.27 -6.65 -13.61
CA LEU A 138 2.48 -5.83 -12.69
C LEU A 138 0.98 -5.99 -12.94
N TRP A 139 0.56 -5.99 -14.20
CA TRP A 139 -0.85 -6.15 -14.58
C TRP A 139 -1.43 -7.46 -14.06
N ASP A 140 -0.73 -8.57 -14.31
CA ASP A 140 -1.17 -9.90 -13.90
C ASP A 140 -1.20 -10.04 -12.38
N LEU A 141 -0.23 -9.44 -11.67
CA LEU A 141 -0.16 -9.52 -10.22
C LEU A 141 -1.16 -8.60 -9.52
N ALA A 142 -1.37 -7.37 -9.99
CA ALA A 142 -2.10 -6.35 -9.22
C ALA A 142 -3.54 -6.12 -9.72
N VAL A 143 -3.78 -6.30 -11.02
CA VAL A 143 -5.06 -5.96 -11.66
C VAL A 143 -5.81 -7.25 -12.02
N ALA A 144 -5.22 -8.10 -12.87
CA ALA A 144 -5.81 -9.34 -13.36
C ALA A 144 -5.60 -10.55 -12.42
N THR A 145 -5.25 -10.29 -11.14
CA THR A 145 -4.99 -11.25 -10.04
C THR A 145 -5.61 -12.65 -10.15
N THR A 146 -6.86 -12.75 -10.63
CA THR A 146 -7.51 -14.01 -11.00
C THR A 146 -7.83 -13.98 -12.50
N GLN A 147 -7.54 -15.07 -13.21
CA GLN A 147 -7.77 -15.23 -14.66
C GLN A 147 -9.23 -14.99 -15.10
N GLU A 148 -10.18 -14.99 -14.15
CA GLU A 148 -11.61 -14.68 -14.36
C GLU A 148 -12.12 -13.53 -13.49
N ALA A 149 -11.24 -12.62 -13.06
CA ALA A 149 -11.68 -11.46 -12.28
C ALA A 149 -12.64 -10.61 -13.13
N PRO A 150 -13.84 -10.28 -12.62
CA PRO A 150 -14.79 -9.44 -13.34
C PRO A 150 -14.19 -8.08 -13.65
N GLU A 151 -14.55 -7.51 -14.81
CA GLU A 151 -14.00 -6.24 -15.31
C GLU A 151 -14.16 -5.09 -14.31
N ASP A 152 -15.27 -5.05 -13.57
CA ASP A 152 -15.51 -4.08 -12.50
C ASP A 152 -14.45 -4.13 -11.40
N GLN A 153 -14.01 -5.34 -11.01
CA GLN A 153 -12.99 -5.51 -10.00
C GLN A 153 -11.62 -5.08 -10.52
N GLN A 154 -11.31 -5.35 -11.79
CA GLN A 154 -10.09 -4.87 -12.44
C GLN A 154 -10.08 -3.34 -12.51
N ALA A 155 -11.21 -2.72 -12.85
CA ALA A 155 -11.36 -1.27 -12.90
C ALA A 155 -11.20 -0.62 -11.52
N MET A 156 -11.76 -1.21 -10.46
CA MET A 156 -11.56 -0.74 -9.07
C MET A 156 -10.08 -0.80 -8.67
N ARG A 157 -9.40 -1.93 -8.92
CA ARG A 157 -7.97 -2.11 -8.62
C ARG A 157 -7.10 -1.12 -9.37
N LEU A 158 -7.35 -0.96 -10.67
CA LEU A 158 -6.61 -0.02 -11.52
C LEU A 158 -6.81 1.41 -11.02
N ARG A 159 -8.03 1.78 -10.64
CA ARG A 159 -8.34 3.10 -10.07
C ARG A 159 -7.56 3.35 -8.79
N ASP A 160 -7.48 2.38 -7.87
CA ASP A 160 -6.77 2.54 -6.60
C ASP A 160 -5.26 2.77 -6.83
N ILE A 161 -4.66 2.03 -7.76
CA ILE A 161 -3.24 2.20 -8.13
C ILE A 161 -3.00 3.58 -8.75
N LEU A 162 -3.84 3.99 -9.71
CA LEU A 162 -3.71 5.29 -10.36
C LEU A 162 -3.98 6.46 -9.40
N MET A 163 -4.85 6.28 -8.40
CA MET A 163 -5.03 7.26 -7.33
C MET A 163 -3.82 7.38 -6.41
N ALA A 164 -3.22 6.26 -6.02
CA ALA A 164 -1.98 6.28 -5.25
C ALA A 164 -0.84 6.99 -6.03
N LEU A 165 -0.72 6.70 -7.34
CA LEU A 165 0.23 7.40 -8.22
C LEU A 165 -0.06 8.90 -8.29
N ARG A 166 -1.31 9.30 -8.52
CA ARG A 166 -1.70 10.72 -8.59
C ARG A 166 -1.38 11.45 -7.29
N LEU A 167 -1.70 10.85 -6.14
CA LEU A 167 -1.38 11.40 -4.82
C LEU A 167 0.13 11.54 -4.64
N ARG A 168 0.92 10.57 -5.10
CA ARG A 168 2.39 10.68 -5.05
C ARG A 168 2.90 11.84 -5.88
N LEU A 169 2.44 11.97 -7.12
CA LEU A 169 2.85 13.04 -8.04
C LEU A 169 2.48 14.43 -7.50
N ALA A 170 1.34 14.54 -6.81
CA ALA A 170 0.90 15.80 -6.21
C ALA A 170 1.70 16.20 -4.95
N THR A 171 2.29 15.23 -4.24
CA THR A 171 2.93 15.46 -2.93
C THR A 171 4.46 15.46 -2.97
N ALA A 172 5.09 14.89 -4.00
CA ALA A 172 6.54 14.75 -4.08
C ALA A 172 7.16 15.75 -5.07
N GLN A 173 8.11 16.56 -4.57
CA GLN A 173 8.97 17.42 -5.39
C GLN A 173 10.40 17.45 -4.82
N PRO A 174 11.45 17.37 -5.66
CA PRO A 174 11.44 17.00 -7.09
C PRO A 174 11.33 15.48 -7.30
N LEU A 175 10.60 15.05 -8.33
CA LEU A 175 10.48 13.64 -8.69
C LEU A 175 11.75 13.17 -9.39
N LEU A 176 12.39 12.14 -8.84
CA LEU A 176 13.42 11.39 -9.54
C LEU A 176 12.82 10.68 -10.77
N PRO A 177 13.61 10.39 -11.82
CA PRO A 177 13.12 9.67 -13.00
C PRO A 177 12.63 8.25 -12.65
N LEU A 178 13.11 7.69 -11.55
CA LEU A 178 12.55 6.50 -10.92
C LEU A 178 12.15 6.86 -9.49
N PHE A 179 10.88 6.68 -9.15
CA PHE A 179 10.41 6.90 -7.79
C PHE A 179 9.46 5.80 -7.34
N GLU A 180 9.42 5.62 -6.03
CA GLU A 180 8.54 4.66 -5.40
C GLU A 180 7.31 5.35 -4.83
N PHE A 181 6.20 4.61 -4.84
CA PHE A 181 4.99 4.98 -4.13
C PHE A 181 4.30 3.75 -3.52
N PRO A 182 3.70 3.92 -2.33
CA PRO A 182 2.91 2.88 -1.71
C PRO A 182 1.53 2.78 -2.35
N VAL A 183 1.00 1.57 -2.46
CA VAL A 183 -0.38 1.27 -2.88
C VAL A 183 -0.95 0.15 -2.01
N LEU A 184 -2.25 0.21 -1.73
CA LEU A 184 -2.95 -0.87 -1.05
C LEU A 184 -3.54 -1.83 -2.09
N LEU A 185 -3.15 -3.10 -2.05
CA LEU A 185 -3.61 -4.13 -2.97
C LEU A 185 -4.15 -5.33 -2.19
N ALA A 186 -5.38 -5.76 -2.49
CA ALA A 186 -5.93 -7.00 -1.95
C ALA A 186 -5.60 -8.16 -2.88
N PHE A 187 -5.05 -9.27 -2.40
CA PHE A 187 -4.68 -10.42 -3.23
C PHE A 187 -5.59 -11.61 -2.89
N PRO A 188 -6.37 -12.15 -3.85
CA PRO A 188 -7.24 -13.29 -3.59
C PRO A 188 -6.46 -14.50 -3.06
N PRO A 189 -7.03 -15.30 -2.14
CA PRO A 189 -8.38 -15.19 -1.58
C PRO A 189 -8.52 -14.17 -0.44
N ASP A 190 -7.44 -13.53 -0.01
CA ASP A 190 -7.46 -12.57 1.08
C ASP A 190 -8.10 -11.24 0.66
N ALA A 191 -9.14 -10.85 1.39
CA ALA A 191 -9.82 -9.58 1.18
C ALA A 191 -9.10 -8.40 1.85
N VAL A 192 -8.13 -8.67 2.74
CA VAL A 192 -7.41 -7.62 3.47
C VAL A 192 -6.40 -6.94 2.53
N PRO A 193 -6.53 -5.63 2.28
CA PRO A 193 -5.56 -4.90 1.47
C PRO A 193 -4.18 -4.89 2.14
N GLN A 194 -3.15 -5.29 1.40
CA GLN A 194 -1.77 -5.25 1.82
C GLN A 194 -1.06 -4.01 1.24
N LEU A 195 -0.15 -3.44 2.00
CA LEU A 195 0.68 -2.32 1.54
C LEU A 195 1.80 -2.84 0.63
N CYS A 196 1.77 -2.45 -0.63
CA CYS A 196 2.75 -2.80 -1.63
C CYS A 196 3.49 -1.56 -2.14
N SER A 197 4.78 -1.72 -2.41
CA SER A 197 5.61 -0.68 -3.01
C SER A 197 5.72 -0.90 -4.51
N LEU A 198 5.22 0.06 -5.29
CA LEU A 198 5.39 0.09 -6.74
C LEU A 198 6.39 1.15 -7.15
N LEU A 199 7.04 0.92 -8.28
CA LEU A 199 7.99 1.85 -8.87
C LEU A 199 7.37 2.47 -10.13
N ALA A 200 7.51 3.78 -10.24
CA ALA A 200 7.15 4.55 -11.42
C ALA A 200 8.43 5.06 -12.09
N LEU A 201 8.58 4.71 -13.36
CA LEU A 201 9.66 5.14 -14.23
C LEU A 201 9.12 6.21 -15.17
N ALA A 202 9.65 7.42 -15.05
CA ALA A 202 9.45 8.49 -16.02
C ALA A 202 10.45 8.32 -17.16
N HIS A 203 9.94 8.25 -18.38
CA HIS A 203 10.72 8.17 -19.61
C HIS A 203 10.04 8.98 -20.71
N GLY A 204 10.68 9.10 -21.86
CA GLY A 204 10.12 9.76 -23.02
C GLY A 204 10.71 9.14 -24.27
N ASP A 205 9.89 8.95 -25.28
CA ASP A 205 10.28 8.48 -26.59
C ASP A 205 9.88 9.49 -27.68
N GLN A 206 10.06 9.11 -28.94
CA GLN A 206 9.77 9.99 -30.08
C GLN A 206 8.27 10.23 -30.30
N SER A 207 7.41 9.35 -29.76
CA SER A 207 5.95 9.41 -29.85
C SER A 207 5.31 10.16 -28.67
N ALA A 208 5.91 10.05 -27.48
CA ALA A 208 5.46 10.67 -26.24
C ALA A 208 6.68 11.24 -25.50
N PRO A 209 6.85 12.58 -25.44
CA PRO A 209 8.03 13.20 -24.83
C PRO A 209 8.12 12.95 -23.32
N GLN A 210 7.00 12.56 -22.69
CA GLN A 210 6.96 12.17 -21.29
C GLN A 210 5.87 11.13 -21.08
N ALA A 211 6.23 9.99 -20.49
CA ALA A 211 5.37 8.88 -20.15
C ALA A 211 5.80 8.25 -18.82
N LEU A 212 4.88 7.55 -18.18
CA LEU A 212 5.13 6.78 -16.96
C LEU A 212 4.93 5.29 -17.22
N THR A 213 5.89 4.48 -16.81
CA THR A 213 5.76 3.03 -16.74
C THR A 213 5.82 2.57 -15.30
N LEU A 214 4.78 1.86 -14.88
CA LEU A 214 4.67 1.25 -13.58
C LEU A 214 5.21 -0.18 -13.61
N VAL A 215 6.09 -0.48 -12.65
CA VAL A 215 6.80 -1.76 -12.56
C VAL A 215 6.79 -2.26 -11.12
N LEU A 216 6.93 -3.58 -10.97
CA LEU A 216 7.17 -4.19 -9.67
C LEU A 216 8.61 -3.92 -9.21
N ARG A 217 8.81 -3.87 -7.89
CA ARG A 217 10.15 -3.61 -7.32
C ARG A 217 11.20 -4.66 -7.74
N ASN A 218 10.80 -5.92 -7.90
CA ASN A 218 11.67 -7.01 -8.31
C ASN A 218 12.11 -6.93 -9.79
N GLU A 219 11.38 -6.21 -10.66
CA GLU A 219 11.73 -6.06 -12.07
C GLU A 219 12.93 -5.11 -12.28
N VAL A 220 13.18 -4.21 -11.32
CA VAL A 220 14.17 -3.12 -11.49
C VAL A 220 15.62 -3.56 -11.26
N SER A 221 15.86 -4.73 -10.66
CA SER A 221 17.21 -5.30 -10.50
C SER A 221 17.92 -5.61 -11.84
N ALA A 222 17.23 -5.54 -12.98
CA ALA A 222 17.83 -5.70 -14.31
C ALA A 222 18.47 -4.43 -14.91
N ILE A 223 18.24 -3.25 -14.34
CA ILE A 223 18.62 -1.97 -14.99
C ILE A 223 20.07 -1.57 -14.67
N ILE A 224 20.62 -1.99 -13.54
CA ILE A 224 21.94 -1.55 -13.06
C ILE A 224 23.05 -2.44 -13.64
N THR A 225 23.25 -2.39 -14.96
CA THR A 225 24.60 -2.56 -15.51
C THR A 225 25.13 -1.18 -15.86
N PRO A 226 26.18 -0.69 -15.19
CA PRO A 226 26.80 0.57 -15.55
C PRO A 226 27.35 0.45 -16.97
N PHE A 227 26.99 1.41 -17.83
CA PHE A 227 27.66 1.68 -19.09
C PHE A 227 29.16 1.84 -18.78
N THR A 228 29.94 0.79 -19.04
CA THR A 228 31.40 0.87 -19.07
C THR A 228 31.77 0.65 -20.53
N ASN A 229 32.11 1.74 -21.22
CA ASN A 229 32.91 1.71 -22.44
C ASN A 229 34.02 2.73 -22.24
#